data_AF-A0A976IDM1-F1
#
_entry.id   AF-A0A976IDM1-F1
#
_cell.length_a   1.000
_cell.length_b   1.000
_cell.length_c   1.000
_cell.angle_alpha   90.00
_cell.angle_beta   90.00
_cell.angle_gamma   90.00
#
_symmetry.space_group_name_H-M   'P 1'
#
loop_
_entity.id
_entity.type
_entity.pdbx_description
1 polymer ?
#
loop_
_entity_poly.entity_id
_entity_poly.type
_entity_poly.pdbx_seq_one_letter_code
_entity_poly.pdbx_strand_id
1 'polypeptide(L)'
;MGRYHPFFSHRNGNDPPSSVEPLWITLEDQAIPYRAKPRRYAPAEQAFGRNGVHRAENMSFWACAAIPVAKLGTTDEFRLTIAYRLANAITIR
;
A
#
# COMPACT_ATOMS: atom_id res chain seq x y z
N MET A 1 -2.58 26.04 -33.28
CA MET A 1 -3.51 25.02 -32.74
C MET A 1 -2.75 24.24 -31.66
N GLY A 2 -2.90 24.62 -30.39
CA GLY A 2 -2.10 24.08 -29.29
C GLY A 2 -2.51 22.65 -28.96
N ARG A 3 -1.56 21.72 -29.02
CA ARG A 3 -1.77 20.32 -28.62
C ARG A 3 -1.75 20.26 -27.08
N TYR A 4 -2.89 19.97 -26.47
CA TYR A 4 -2.98 19.69 -25.04
C TYR A 4 -2.55 18.25 -24.79
N HIS A 5 -1.52 18.06 -23.95
CA HIS A 5 -1.15 16.75 -23.43
C HIS A 5 -2.16 16.29 -22.37
N PRO A 6 -2.51 15.00 -22.30
CA PRO A 6 -3.58 14.52 -21.43
C PRO A 6 -3.10 14.45 -19.97
N PHE A 7 -3.31 15.52 -19.22
CA PHE A 7 -3.05 15.60 -17.77
C PHE A 7 -4.08 14.84 -16.91
N PHE A 8 -5.12 14.25 -17.51
CA PHE A 8 -6.22 13.63 -16.78
C PHE A 8 -6.12 12.11 -16.75
N SER A 9 -5.99 11.55 -15.55
CA SER A 9 -5.81 10.12 -15.28
C SER A 9 -6.95 9.22 -15.80
N HIS A 10 -8.15 9.77 -16.01
CA HIS A 10 -9.31 9.00 -16.49
C HIS A 10 -9.10 8.34 -17.88
N ARG A 11 -8.13 8.82 -18.68
CA ARG A 11 -7.87 8.30 -20.03
C ARG A 11 -6.57 7.52 -20.21
N ASN A 12 -5.61 7.65 -19.29
CA ASN A 12 -4.23 7.21 -19.53
C ASN A 12 -3.77 6.02 -18.68
N GLY A 13 -4.62 5.49 -17.79
CA GLY A 13 -4.20 4.43 -16.87
C GLY A 13 -3.14 4.92 -15.89
N ASN A 14 -2.27 4.01 -15.42
CA ASN A 14 -1.18 4.38 -14.53
C ASN A 14 -0.14 5.21 -15.29
N ASP A 15 0.21 6.37 -14.74
CA ASP A 15 1.28 7.20 -15.29
C ASP A 15 2.62 6.43 -15.26
N PRO A 16 3.48 6.59 -16.28
CA PRO A 16 4.80 6.00 -16.24
C PRO A 16 5.58 6.57 -15.04
N PRO A 17 6.51 5.79 -14.46
CA PRO A 17 7.39 6.29 -13.40
C PRO A 17 8.07 7.59 -13.81
N SER A 18 8.12 8.55 -12.90
CA SER A 18 8.90 9.77 -13.09
C SER A 18 10.36 9.40 -13.34
N SER A 19 11.05 10.15 -14.22
CA SER A 19 12.48 9.98 -14.51
C SER A 19 13.36 10.54 -13.39
N VAL A 20 13.17 10.03 -12.17
CA VAL A 20 13.90 10.41 -10.96
C VAL A 20 14.60 9.18 -10.39
N GLU A 21 15.71 9.40 -9.70
CA GLU A 21 16.41 8.33 -8.99
C GLU A 21 15.47 7.64 -7.98
N PRO A 22 15.55 6.30 -7.82
CA PRO A 22 14.78 5.59 -6.81
C PRO A 22 15.02 6.13 -5.41
N LEU A 23 13.95 6.20 -4.61
CA LEU A 23 14.04 6.58 -3.21
C LEU A 23 14.62 5.42 -2.40
N TRP A 24 15.77 5.65 -1.77
CA TRP A 24 16.33 4.77 -0.75
C TRP A 24 15.79 5.15 0.63
N ILE A 25 15.23 4.18 1.34
CA ILE A 25 14.73 4.37 2.72
C ILE A 25 15.81 3.88 3.68
N THR A 26 16.26 4.76 4.57
CA THR A 26 17.25 4.44 5.61
C THR A 26 16.55 4.08 6.91
N LEU A 27 16.95 2.98 7.54
CA LEU A 27 16.47 2.54 8.84
C LEU A 27 17.51 2.87 9.93
N GLU A 28 17.07 2.91 11.18
CA GLU A 28 17.95 3.00 12.35
C GLU A 28 19.01 1.90 12.35
N ASP A 29 20.19 2.21 12.90
CA ASP A 29 21.24 1.21 13.08
C ASP A 29 20.71 0.04 13.91
N GLN A 30 21.00 -1.19 13.45
CA GLN A 30 20.53 -2.42 14.07
C GLN A 30 19.00 -2.63 14.05
N ALA A 31 18.26 -1.94 13.17
CA ALA A 31 16.83 -2.17 12.98
C ALA A 31 16.51 -3.66 12.74
N ILE A 32 15.63 -4.21 13.57
CA ILE A 32 15.23 -5.62 13.51
C ILE A 32 13.95 -5.75 12.68
N PRO A 33 13.90 -6.67 11.70
CA PRO A 33 12.69 -6.93 10.92
C PRO A 33 11.48 -7.25 11.77
N TYR A 34 10.42 -6.46 11.57
CA TYR A 34 9.10 -6.73 12.13
C TYR A 34 8.22 -7.45 11.10
N ARG A 35 7.66 -8.59 11.49
CA ARG A 35 6.65 -9.32 10.70
C ARG A 35 5.33 -9.40 11.44
N ALA A 36 4.32 -8.69 10.94
CA ALA A 36 2.97 -8.75 11.47
C ALA A 36 2.42 -10.18 11.37
N LYS A 37 1.77 -10.63 12.46
CA LYS A 37 1.06 -11.92 12.46
C LYS A 37 -0.15 -11.87 11.53
N PRO A 38 -0.54 -13.00 10.91
CA PRO A 38 -1.78 -13.09 10.15
C PRO A 38 -2.98 -12.64 10.98
N ARG A 39 -3.86 -11.83 10.39
CA ARG A 39 -5.10 -11.37 11.03
C ARG A 39 -6.30 -12.14 10.49
N ARG A 40 -7.29 -12.34 11.36
CA ARG A 40 -8.62 -12.77 10.95
C ARG A 40 -9.44 -11.52 10.64
N TYR A 41 -9.89 -11.42 9.39
CA TYR A 41 -10.77 -10.34 8.93
C TYR A 41 -12.22 -10.84 8.86
N ALA A 42 -13.19 -9.92 8.89
CA ALA A 42 -14.58 -10.28 8.66
C ALA A 42 -14.80 -10.81 7.23
N PRO A 43 -15.86 -11.58 6.95
CA PRO A 43 -16.06 -12.19 5.62
C PRO A 43 -16.04 -11.18 4.46
N ALA A 44 -16.70 -10.03 4.59
CA ALA A 44 -16.71 -8.98 3.55
C ALA A 44 -15.30 -8.39 3.30
N GLU A 45 -14.55 -8.15 4.37
CA GLU A 45 -13.16 -7.68 4.32
C GLU A 45 -12.21 -8.71 3.67
N GLN A 46 -12.41 -10.01 3.96
CA GLN A 46 -11.63 -11.08 3.32
C GLN A 46 -11.92 -11.14 1.82
N ALA A 47 -13.19 -11.04 1.42
CA ALA A 47 -13.59 -11.03 0.02
C ALA A 47 -12.95 -9.85 -0.72
N PHE A 48 -12.97 -8.65 -0.10
CA PHE A 48 -12.27 -7.48 -0.62
C PHE A 48 -10.76 -7.72 -0.80
N GLY A 49 -10.09 -8.28 0.21
CA GLY A 49 -8.64 -8.55 0.16
C GLY A 49 -8.23 -9.56 -0.92
N ARG A 50 -9.07 -10.57 -1.22
CA ARG A 50 -8.79 -11.56 -2.27
C ARG A 50 -8.82 -10.96 -3.68
N ASN A 51 -9.66 -9.96 -3.89
CA ASN A 51 -9.91 -9.38 -5.22
C ASN A 51 -9.09 -8.11 -5.49
N GLY A 52 -8.64 -7.40 -4.43
CA GLY A 52 -8.00 -6.09 -4.55
C GLY A 52 -6.49 -6.06 -4.28
N VAL A 53 -5.88 -7.15 -3.81
CA VAL A 53 -4.44 -7.19 -3.49
C VAL A 53 -3.73 -8.13 -4.45
N HIS A 54 -2.87 -7.58 -5.30
CA HIS A 54 -1.90 -8.38 -6.05
C HIS A 54 -1.09 -9.18 -5.02
N ARG A 55 -1.16 -10.52 -5.09
CA ARG A 55 -0.31 -11.40 -4.29
C ARG A 55 1.14 -11.20 -4.71
N ALA A 56 1.81 -10.24 -4.09
CA ALA A 56 3.26 -10.13 -4.18
C ALA A 56 3.91 -11.28 -3.41
N GLU A 57 5.07 -11.73 -3.88
CA GLU A 57 5.88 -12.75 -3.23
C GLU A 57 6.21 -12.33 -1.79
N ASN A 58 5.73 -13.09 -0.79
CA ASN A 58 5.74 -12.66 0.62
C ASN A 58 7.06 -12.96 1.36
N MET A 59 8.16 -13.16 0.63
CA MET A 59 9.43 -13.64 1.18
C MET A 59 10.18 -12.59 2.02
N SER A 60 9.67 -11.36 2.09
CA SER A 60 10.23 -10.32 2.95
C SER A 60 10.20 -10.72 4.43
N PHE A 61 11.28 -10.41 5.14
CA PHE A 61 11.32 -10.47 6.60
C PHE A 61 10.49 -9.35 7.26
N TRP A 62 10.17 -8.29 6.50
CA TRP A 62 9.31 -7.20 6.92
C TRP A 62 7.87 -7.39 6.44
N ALA A 63 6.92 -7.30 7.35
CA ALA A 63 5.50 -7.24 7.00
C ALA A 63 4.74 -6.35 7.97
N CYS A 64 3.95 -5.42 7.43
CA CYS A 64 2.97 -4.66 8.19
C CYS A 64 1.57 -5.22 7.95
N ALA A 65 0.66 -5.00 8.90
CA ALA A 65 -0.70 -5.45 8.76
C ALA A 65 -1.45 -4.62 7.72
N ALA A 66 -2.10 -5.30 6.78
CA ALA A 66 -3.17 -4.74 5.98
C ALA A 66 -4.42 -4.53 6.84
N ILE A 67 -5.10 -3.40 6.67
CA ILE A 67 -6.30 -3.03 7.41
C ILE A 67 -7.32 -2.52 6.37
N PRO A 68 -8.33 -3.33 6.05
CA PRO A 68 -9.51 -2.87 5.34
C PRO A 68 -10.24 -1.80 6.16
N VAL A 69 -10.65 -0.72 5.49
CA VAL A 69 -11.39 0.40 6.11
C VAL A 69 -12.61 0.67 5.27
N ALA A 70 -13.80 0.62 5.88
CA ALA A 70 -15.04 0.91 5.17
C ALA A 70 -15.04 2.34 4.62
N LYS A 71 -15.53 2.53 3.40
CA LYS A 71 -15.77 3.87 2.87
C LYS A 71 -16.95 4.48 3.61
N LEU A 72 -16.86 5.79 3.81
CA LEU A 72 -17.93 6.54 4.46
C LEU A 72 -19.25 6.37 3.70
N GLY A 73 -20.32 6.04 4.41
CA GLY A 73 -21.66 5.85 3.83
C GLY A 73 -21.90 4.50 3.15
N THR A 74 -20.99 3.53 3.28
CA THR A 74 -21.12 2.19 2.70
C THR A 74 -20.89 1.11 3.76
N THR A 75 -21.52 -0.06 3.58
CA THR A 75 -21.35 -1.23 4.47
C THR A 75 -20.32 -2.23 3.93
N ASP A 76 -20.18 -2.30 2.60
CA ASP A 76 -19.44 -3.39 1.93
C ASP A 76 -18.37 -2.89 0.94
N GLU A 77 -18.11 -1.58 0.90
CA GLU A 77 -17.00 -1.04 0.13
C GLU A 77 -15.84 -0.67 1.05
N PHE A 78 -14.65 -1.17 0.74
CA PHE A 78 -13.47 -0.96 1.56
C PHE A 78 -12.37 -0.22 0.79
N ARG A 79 -11.50 0.44 1.55
CA ARG A 79 -10.16 0.88 1.15
C ARG A 79 -9.15 0.02 1.89
N LEU A 80 -7.96 -0.15 1.32
CA LEU A 80 -6.87 -0.84 2.01
C LEU A 80 -5.89 0.17 2.58
N THR A 81 -5.62 0.06 3.88
CA THR A 81 -4.57 0.83 4.57
C THR A 81 -3.54 -0.14 5.15
N ILE A 82 -2.27 0.27 5.20
CA ILE A 82 -1.21 -0.53 5.85
C ILE A 82 -0.79 0.16 7.15
N ALA A 83 -0.67 -0.61 8.23
CA ALA A 83 -0.31 -0.12 9.55
C ALA A 83 1.21 0.10 9.69
N TYR A 84 1.76 1.12 9.04
CA TYR A 84 3.21 1.41 9.01
C TYR A 84 3.81 1.95 10.31
N ARG A 85 3.06 2.07 11.40
CA ARG A 85 3.55 2.73 12.63
C ARG A 85 4.91 2.20 13.10
N LEU A 86 5.09 0.88 13.11
CA LEU A 86 6.35 0.27 13.54
C LEU A 86 7.48 0.49 12.52
N ALA A 87 7.20 0.38 11.22
CA ALA A 87 8.19 0.66 10.18
C ALA A 87 8.62 2.14 10.18
N ASN A 88 7.67 3.06 10.34
CA ASN A 88 7.93 4.49 10.39
C ASN A 88 8.67 4.91 11.67
N ALA A 89 8.54 4.17 12.77
CA ALA A 89 9.21 4.48 14.02
C ALA A 89 10.73 4.28 13.95
N ILE A 90 11.18 3.37 13.08
CA ILE A 90 12.60 3.02 12.87
C ILE A 90 13.16 3.59 11.56
N THR A 91 12.38 4.40 10.84
CA THR A 91 12.83 5.05 9.60
C THR A 91 13.51 6.36 9.95
N ILE A 92 14.75 6.53 9.52
CA ILE A 92 15.49 7.79 9.67
C ILE A 92 14.94 8.78 8.63
N ARG A 93 14.67 10.00 9.07
CA ARG A 93 14.20 11.10 8.21
C ARG A 93 15.33 12.07 7.89
#